data_AF-A0A7J8RDN3-F1
#
_entry.id   AF-A0A7J8RDN3-F1
#
_cell.length_a   1.000
_cell.length_b   1.000
_cell.length_c   1.000
_cell.angle_alpha   90.00
_cell.angle_beta   90.00
_cell.angle_gamma   90.00
#
_symmetry.space_group_name_H-M   'P 1'
#
loop_
_entity.id
_entity.type
_entity.pdbx_description
1 polymer ?
#
loop_
_entity_poly.entity_id
_entity_poly.type
_entity_poly.pdbx_seq_one_letter_code
_entity_poly.pdbx_strand_id
1 'polypeptide(L)'
;MKPGQGHAIFTAECSHSFHFHCITSNVKHGNQICPVCRGKWKEIPFQSPASDLPNGRSRINPADWPRDDAWTTVVRQLPSPRLDPTRQISSLFHTSEPGTFDDDEVLDLQHETTEENVFVNDATKNNSIGAIEVKTYPEVSAIPRATCHNNFAILIHLKAPHPSGGRSETMFSPTTQNSRAPVDLVTVLDVSGSMAGTKIALLKRAMGFVIQHLGPSDRLSVIAFSSTARRLFPLRRMTETGRQEALQAVNSLTSNGGTNIAEGLRKAAKVIGDRKWKNPVGSIILLSDGQDTYTVTSPSGAHSRTDYRSLLPEGPCIPVHAFGFGADHDASSMHSISDISGGTFSFIEAEGVIQDAFAQCIGGLLSVVVQEACLKFQCAHPNLVINSIKAGSYRTSMAADAKTGSIDAGDLYAEEERDFLVTVNVPVDESCDEMSLLEVQCIYRDPISKEIVSLEEANEVKIQRPTIIGQTVVSMEVDRQRNRLRAAEAMAEARSAAEHGDLTAAVSLLESCRRALSETISAQAGDRLCIALCAELKEMQERMANRRVYESSGRAYVLSGLSSHSWQRATARGDSTTSTSLVQAYQTPTMTDMVTRSQTMFFGNPPQRKLRQTQSFPAHPEA
;
A
#
# COMPACT_ATOMS: atom_id res chain seq x y z
N MET A 1 -32.66 -20.38 -10.73
CA MET A 1 -33.58 -20.96 -9.72
C MET A 1 -33.66 -22.46 -10.00
N LYS A 2 -33.30 -23.43 -9.15
CA LYS A 2 -33.11 -23.55 -7.70
C LYS A 2 -32.01 -24.63 -7.40
N PRO A 3 -31.54 -24.79 -6.14
CA PRO A 3 -30.21 -25.29 -5.75
C PRO A 3 -30.13 -26.74 -5.23
N GLY A 4 -28.91 -27.30 -5.20
CA GLY A 4 -28.31 -28.05 -4.08
C GLY A 4 -28.52 -29.58 -3.96
N GLN A 5 -27.42 -30.35 -3.85
CA GLN A 5 -27.26 -31.53 -2.97
C GLN A 5 -25.83 -32.14 -3.05
N GLY A 6 -24.77 -31.34 -2.92
CA GLY A 6 -23.39 -31.84 -2.89
C GLY A 6 -23.07 -32.45 -1.51
N HIS A 7 -23.23 -33.77 -1.36
CA HIS A 7 -22.77 -34.46 -0.15
C HIS A 7 -21.24 -34.59 -0.20
N ALA A 8 -20.53 -34.13 0.84
CA ALA A 8 -19.09 -34.27 0.93
C ALA A 8 -18.66 -35.75 0.82
N ILE A 9 -17.61 -36.03 0.07
CA ILE A 9 -17.04 -37.38 -0.08
C ILE A 9 -15.74 -37.44 0.73
N PHE A 10 -15.61 -38.46 1.57
CA PHE A 10 -14.40 -38.78 2.32
C PHE A 10 -13.66 -39.93 1.61
N THR A 11 -12.40 -39.71 1.25
CA THR A 11 -11.54 -40.76 0.72
C THR A 11 -10.58 -41.21 1.82
N ALA A 12 -10.68 -42.48 2.22
CA ALA A 12 -9.85 -43.07 3.26
C ALA A 12 -8.42 -43.35 2.76
N GLU A 13 -7.46 -43.55 3.68
CA GLU A 13 -6.05 -43.93 3.37
C GLU A 13 -5.92 -45.14 2.44
N CYS A 14 -6.89 -46.06 2.51
CA CYS A 14 -6.98 -47.23 1.62
C CYS A 14 -7.54 -46.92 0.22
N SER A 15 -7.68 -45.65 -0.16
CA SER A 15 -8.20 -45.15 -1.45
C SER A 15 -9.68 -45.48 -1.75
N HIS A 16 -10.45 -45.95 -0.76
CA HIS A 16 -11.90 -46.09 -0.87
C HIS A 16 -12.61 -44.79 -0.49
N SER A 17 -13.62 -44.40 -1.27
CA SER A 17 -14.39 -43.17 -1.07
C SER A 17 -15.79 -43.44 -0.54
N PHE A 18 -16.25 -42.64 0.42
CA PHE A 18 -17.55 -42.77 1.10
C PHE A 18 -18.23 -41.41 1.20
N HIS A 19 -19.56 -41.36 1.31
CA HIS A 19 -20.23 -40.13 1.75
C HIS A 19 -19.82 -39.79 3.18
N PHE A 20 -19.42 -38.54 3.43
CA PHE A 20 -18.90 -38.07 4.72
C PHE A 20 -19.88 -38.39 5.85
N HIS A 21 -21.18 -38.13 5.67
CA HIS A 21 -22.17 -38.41 6.71
C HIS A 21 -22.30 -39.90 7.07
N CYS A 22 -22.23 -40.80 6.08
CA CYS A 22 -22.27 -42.25 6.30
C CYS A 22 -21.05 -42.73 7.09
N ILE A 23 -19.87 -42.16 6.78
CA ILE A 23 -18.63 -42.59 7.42
C ILE A 23 -18.48 -42.02 8.83
N THR A 24 -18.86 -40.76 9.05
CA THR A 24 -18.86 -40.16 10.39
C THR A 24 -19.83 -40.88 11.33
N SER A 25 -21.00 -41.33 10.84
CA SER A 25 -21.93 -42.15 11.62
C SER A 25 -21.31 -43.50 12.01
N ASN A 26 -20.61 -44.17 11.09
CA ASN A 26 -19.97 -45.45 11.38
C ASN A 26 -18.83 -45.33 12.42
N VAL A 27 -18.04 -44.25 12.34
CA VAL A 27 -17.00 -43.93 13.34
C VAL A 27 -17.60 -43.60 14.70
N LYS A 28 -18.73 -42.86 14.75
CA LYS A 28 -19.44 -42.55 16.01
C LYS A 28 -19.89 -43.80 16.78
N HIS A 29 -20.16 -44.91 16.09
CA HIS A 29 -20.54 -46.19 16.71
C HIS A 29 -19.33 -47.09 17.06
N GLY A 30 -18.10 -46.56 17.01
CA GLY A 30 -16.88 -47.22 17.49
C GLY A 30 -16.12 -48.04 16.44
N ASN A 31 -16.53 -48.02 15.17
CA ASN A 31 -15.84 -48.77 14.11
C ASN A 31 -14.70 -47.94 13.49
N GLN A 32 -13.46 -48.38 13.68
CA GLN A 32 -12.24 -47.72 13.17
C GLN A 32 -11.54 -48.51 12.04
N ILE A 33 -12.30 -49.32 11.29
CA ILE A 33 -11.80 -50.11 10.15
C ILE A 33 -12.56 -49.77 8.87
N CYS A 34 -11.88 -49.83 7.74
CA CYS A 34 -12.49 -49.67 6.42
C CYS A 34 -13.57 -50.75 6.17
N PRO A 35 -14.82 -50.39 5.83
CA PRO A 35 -15.85 -51.38 5.50
C PRO A 35 -15.53 -52.25 4.29
N VAL A 36 -14.70 -51.75 3.36
CA VAL A 36 -14.40 -52.42 2.09
C VAL A 36 -13.19 -53.34 2.21
N CYS A 37 -12.04 -52.83 2.68
CA CYS A 37 -10.80 -53.62 2.75
C CYS A 37 -10.41 -54.06 4.17
N ARG A 38 -11.18 -53.70 5.19
CA ARG A 38 -10.91 -53.97 6.62
C ARG A 38 -9.58 -53.42 7.17
N GLY A 39 -8.89 -52.55 6.43
CA GLY A 39 -7.71 -51.84 6.94
C GLY A 39 -8.07 -50.88 8.09
N LYS A 40 -7.25 -50.87 9.16
CA LYS A 40 -7.42 -49.94 10.29
C LYS A 40 -7.11 -48.50 9.86
N TRP A 41 -7.97 -47.55 10.21
CA TRP A 41 -7.76 -46.13 9.95
C TRP A 41 -6.87 -45.51 11.03
N LYS A 42 -5.90 -44.68 10.64
CA LYS A 42 -5.06 -43.94 11.60
C LYS A 42 -5.61 -42.55 11.87
N GLU A 43 -6.26 -41.93 10.88
CA GLU A 43 -7.05 -40.72 11.06
C GLU A 43 -8.55 -40.97 10.85
N ILE A 44 -9.35 -40.58 11.84
CA ILE A 44 -10.82 -40.59 11.82
C ILE A 44 -11.37 -39.16 11.65
N PRO A 45 -12.46 -38.93 10.89
CA PRO A 45 -13.00 -37.58 10.71
C PRO A 45 -13.67 -37.04 11.99
N PHE A 46 -12.92 -36.20 12.73
CA PHE A 46 -13.23 -35.23 13.81
C PHE A 46 -14.38 -35.45 14.83
N GLN A 47 -14.06 -35.18 16.10
CA GLN A 47 -14.96 -34.55 17.07
C GLN A 47 -14.27 -33.37 17.77
N SER A 48 -14.92 -32.20 17.74
CA SER A 48 -14.91 -31.23 18.84
C SER A 48 -16.37 -31.01 19.25
N PRO A 49 -16.66 -30.77 20.53
CA PRO A 49 -17.84 -29.97 20.84
C PRO A 49 -17.61 -28.91 21.91
N ALA A 50 -18.27 -27.77 21.71
CA ALA A 50 -18.49 -26.74 22.72
C ALA A 50 -19.85 -26.93 23.43
N SER A 51 -19.86 -26.55 24.72
CA SER A 51 -20.98 -26.06 25.56
C SER A 51 -22.11 -27.01 26.02
N ASP A 52 -22.19 -27.26 27.33
CA ASP A 52 -23.33 -26.86 28.20
C ASP A 52 -23.07 -27.15 29.70
N LEU A 53 -23.38 -26.17 30.56
CA LEU A 53 -23.43 -26.19 32.05
C LEU A 53 -24.75 -26.87 32.53
N PRO A 54 -25.00 -27.23 33.83
CA PRO A 54 -24.50 -26.58 35.06
C PRO A 54 -24.16 -27.50 36.27
N ASN A 55 -23.83 -26.86 37.40
CA ASN A 55 -23.68 -27.31 38.80
C ASN A 55 -22.27 -27.63 39.34
N GLY A 56 -21.77 -26.71 40.18
CA GLY A 56 -21.72 -27.03 41.61
C GLY A 56 -20.34 -27.34 42.24
N ARG A 57 -19.76 -26.29 42.84
CA ARG A 57 -19.00 -26.29 44.11
C ARG A 57 -17.53 -26.79 44.16
N SER A 58 -16.69 -25.80 44.47
CA SER A 58 -15.71 -25.77 45.60
C SER A 58 -14.24 -26.16 45.38
N ARG A 59 -13.41 -25.10 45.38
CA ARG A 59 -12.20 -24.80 46.18
C ARG A 59 -11.01 -25.81 46.28
N ILE A 60 -9.83 -25.17 46.36
CA ILE A 60 -8.58 -25.48 47.13
C ILE A 60 -7.34 -25.83 46.26
N ASN A 61 -6.35 -24.92 46.27
CA ASN A 61 -4.90 -25.10 46.02
C ASN A 61 -4.20 -25.62 47.30
N PRO A 62 -2.89 -25.93 47.36
CA PRO A 62 -1.96 -26.64 46.46
C PRO A 62 -1.05 -27.64 47.26
N ALA A 63 0.08 -28.10 46.67
CA ALA A 63 1.22 -28.87 47.27
C ALA A 63 1.00 -30.41 47.33
N ASP A 64 1.99 -31.33 47.22
CA ASP A 64 3.44 -31.28 47.39
C ASP A 64 4.10 -32.68 47.10
N TRP A 65 5.37 -32.73 46.63
CA TRP A 65 6.40 -33.82 46.64
C TRP A 65 6.22 -35.17 45.84
N PRO A 66 7.29 -36.01 45.62
CA PRO A 66 8.57 -35.76 44.91
C PRO A 66 9.11 -36.98 44.06
N ARG A 67 10.33 -36.83 43.48
CA ARG A 67 11.44 -37.79 43.12
C ARG A 67 11.17 -39.30 43.24
N ASP A 68 11.72 -40.23 42.45
CA ASP A 68 12.89 -40.36 41.57
C ASP A 68 12.63 -41.67 40.76
N ASP A 69 13.14 -41.81 39.52
CA ASP A 69 14.06 -42.91 39.19
C ASP A 69 14.44 -42.96 37.70
N ALA A 70 15.74 -43.18 37.51
CA ALA A 70 16.50 -43.10 36.29
C ALA A 70 16.39 -44.36 35.43
N TRP A 71 16.23 -44.19 34.10
CA TRP A 71 16.63 -45.19 33.11
C TRP A 71 17.46 -44.52 32.00
N THR A 72 18.76 -44.78 32.05
CA THR A 72 19.72 -44.57 30.97
C THR A 72 19.37 -45.42 29.75
N THR A 73 19.28 -44.83 28.56
CA THR A 73 19.53 -45.54 27.29
C THR A 73 20.20 -44.61 26.29
N VAL A 74 21.35 -45.08 25.82
CA VAL A 74 22.25 -44.50 24.81
C VAL A 74 21.55 -44.41 23.46
N VAL A 75 21.58 -43.23 22.80
CA VAL A 75 21.42 -43.14 21.33
C VAL A 75 22.45 -42.17 20.74
N ARG A 76 23.16 -42.72 19.75
CA ARG A 76 24.24 -42.18 18.90
C ARG A 76 24.02 -40.74 18.40
N GLN A 77 25.05 -39.91 18.57
CA GLN A 77 25.32 -38.76 17.69
C GLN A 77 25.76 -39.24 16.30
N LEU A 78 25.12 -38.73 15.26
CA LEU A 78 25.62 -38.77 13.88
C LEU A 78 26.62 -37.63 13.65
N PRO A 79 27.69 -37.82 12.85
CA PRO A 79 28.74 -36.82 12.69
C PRO A 79 28.28 -35.67 11.79
N SER A 80 28.64 -34.45 12.18
CA SER A 80 28.61 -33.24 11.37
C SER A 80 29.47 -33.41 10.10
N PRO A 81 29.02 -32.92 8.93
CA PRO A 81 29.84 -32.96 7.72
C PRO A 81 31.03 -32.00 7.86
N ARG A 82 32.22 -32.52 7.57
CA ARG A 82 33.50 -31.82 7.60
C ARG A 82 33.47 -30.60 6.66
N LEU A 83 33.91 -29.46 7.17
CA LEU A 83 34.24 -28.26 6.41
C LEU A 83 35.43 -28.54 5.48
N ASP A 84 35.23 -28.28 4.19
CA ASP A 84 36.25 -28.24 3.16
C ASP A 84 36.89 -26.83 3.16
N PRO A 85 38.21 -26.66 3.37
CA PRO A 85 38.81 -25.35 3.66
C PRO A 85 39.06 -24.47 2.42
N THR A 86 38.33 -24.66 1.30
CA THR A 86 38.59 -23.94 0.04
C THR A 86 37.39 -23.18 -0.55
N ARG A 87 36.32 -22.90 0.22
CA ARG A 87 35.27 -21.96 -0.19
C ARG A 87 35.18 -20.74 0.75
N GLN A 88 35.83 -19.66 0.33
CA GLN A 88 35.57 -18.30 0.84
C GLN A 88 34.15 -17.86 0.41
N ILE A 89 33.11 -18.24 1.16
CA ILE A 89 31.75 -17.70 0.95
C ILE A 89 31.10 -17.29 2.30
N SER A 90 31.66 -17.70 3.44
CA SER A 90 31.10 -17.39 4.77
C SER A 90 31.38 -15.97 5.29
N SER A 91 32.10 -15.10 4.56
CA SER A 91 32.53 -13.78 5.08
C SER A 91 31.64 -12.59 4.72
N LEU A 92 30.66 -12.71 3.81
CA LEU A 92 29.86 -11.56 3.37
C LEU A 92 28.79 -11.11 4.36
N PHE A 93 28.40 -11.96 5.31
CA PHE A 93 27.33 -11.66 6.26
C PHE A 93 27.86 -11.31 7.67
N HIS A 94 29.16 -11.05 7.84
CA HIS A 94 29.76 -10.75 9.15
C HIS A 94 30.82 -9.64 9.14
N THR A 95 30.81 -8.75 8.16
CA THR A 95 31.57 -7.50 8.23
C THR A 95 30.90 -6.50 9.19
N SER A 96 31.69 -5.79 9.98
CA SER A 96 31.24 -4.60 10.68
C SER A 96 30.61 -3.63 9.69
N GLU A 97 29.47 -3.04 10.05
CA GLU A 97 28.83 -2.05 9.19
C GLU A 97 29.74 -0.84 9.01
N PRO A 98 29.89 -0.30 7.79
CA PRO A 98 30.69 0.89 7.56
C PRO A 98 30.05 2.11 8.24
N GLY A 99 30.90 3.06 8.65
CA GLY A 99 30.48 4.30 9.29
C GLY A 99 29.69 5.24 8.37
N THR A 100 29.81 5.07 7.05
CA THR A 100 29.08 5.76 5.98
C THR A 100 28.53 4.73 5.00
N PHE A 101 27.35 4.99 4.42
CA PHE A 101 26.70 4.08 3.45
C PHE A 101 26.85 4.57 2.01
N ASP A 102 28.09 4.84 1.61
CA ASP A 102 28.49 5.35 0.29
C ASP A 102 29.12 4.25 -0.59
N ASP A 103 28.80 2.99 -0.28
CA ASP A 103 29.22 1.77 -0.99
C ASP A 103 28.27 1.38 -2.14
N ASP A 104 27.51 2.34 -2.66
CA ASP A 104 26.55 2.15 -3.74
C ASP A 104 27.21 2.11 -5.13
N GLU A 105 26.59 1.34 -6.03
CA GLU A 105 27.07 1.16 -7.41
C GLU A 105 26.90 2.44 -8.24
N VAL A 106 27.88 2.71 -9.11
CA VAL A 106 27.83 3.81 -10.08
C VAL A 106 26.61 3.63 -10.98
N LEU A 107 25.77 4.65 -11.06
CA LEU A 107 24.74 4.71 -12.08
C LEU A 107 25.39 5.07 -13.41
N ASP A 108 25.10 4.32 -14.47
CA ASP A 108 25.51 4.65 -15.83
C ASP A 108 24.99 6.06 -16.13
N LEU A 109 25.87 7.05 -16.02
CA LEU A 109 25.66 8.36 -16.62
C LEU A 109 25.44 8.07 -18.09
N GLN A 110 24.22 8.31 -18.57
CA GLN A 110 23.99 8.36 -20.01
C GLN A 110 25.08 9.26 -20.59
N HIS A 111 25.86 8.70 -21.51
CA HIS A 111 26.98 9.36 -22.16
C HIS A 111 26.62 10.81 -22.52
N GLU A 112 27.23 11.78 -21.84
CA GLU A 112 27.49 13.09 -22.43
C GLU A 112 28.51 12.86 -23.55
N THR A 113 28.03 12.39 -24.70
CA THR A 113 28.85 12.35 -25.91
C THR A 113 28.94 13.78 -26.42
N THR A 114 30.04 14.43 -26.07
CA THR A 114 30.53 15.63 -26.76
C THR A 114 30.97 15.21 -28.16
N GLU A 115 30.02 15.09 -29.09
CA GLU A 115 30.33 15.02 -30.52
C GLU A 115 29.56 16.15 -31.22
N GLU A 116 30.30 17.20 -31.55
CA GLU A 116 29.93 18.13 -32.61
C GLU A 116 29.59 17.31 -33.87
N ASN A 117 28.35 17.35 -34.35
CA ASN A 117 28.03 17.19 -35.77
C ASN A 117 26.60 17.59 -36.13
N VAL A 118 26.53 18.69 -36.90
CA VAL A 118 25.69 18.93 -38.08
C VAL A 118 24.17 18.72 -37.97
N PHE A 119 23.46 19.85 -38.00
CA PHE A 119 22.04 19.98 -38.31
C PHE A 119 21.66 19.24 -39.59
N VAL A 120 20.78 18.26 -39.47
CA VAL A 120 19.84 17.86 -40.54
C VAL A 120 18.46 17.75 -39.90
N ASN A 121 17.56 18.63 -40.33
CA ASN A 121 16.14 18.57 -40.01
C ASN A 121 15.56 17.26 -40.55
N ASP A 122 15.16 16.35 -39.67
CA ASP A 122 14.12 15.38 -40.00
C ASP A 122 13.13 15.24 -38.83
N ALA A 123 11.86 15.26 -39.20
CA ALA A 123 10.75 15.51 -38.31
C ALA A 123 10.31 14.24 -37.55
N THR A 124 9.98 14.44 -36.27
CA THR A 124 8.96 13.71 -35.50
C THR A 124 9.13 12.19 -35.33
N LYS A 125 9.86 11.78 -34.29
CA LYS A 125 9.50 10.64 -33.42
C LYS A 125 9.94 10.91 -31.97
N ASN A 126 9.29 11.88 -31.32
CA ASN A 126 9.41 12.01 -29.86
C ASN A 126 8.53 10.92 -29.22
N ASN A 127 9.14 10.00 -28.48
CA ASN A 127 8.46 9.18 -27.49
C ASN A 127 8.07 10.05 -26.29
N SER A 128 7.27 11.11 -26.50
CA SER A 128 6.74 11.93 -25.43
C SER A 128 5.65 11.13 -24.72
N ILE A 129 5.92 10.75 -23.48
CA ILE A 129 4.88 10.44 -22.49
C ILE A 129 3.93 11.66 -22.49
N GLY A 130 2.62 11.43 -22.47
CA GLY A 130 1.62 12.52 -22.53
C GLY A 130 1.86 13.59 -21.45
N ALA A 131 1.41 14.81 -21.67
CA ALA A 131 1.44 15.85 -20.64
C ALA A 131 0.42 15.53 -19.52
N ILE A 132 0.67 16.04 -18.32
CA ILE A 132 -0.29 15.97 -17.22
C ILE A 132 -1.60 16.67 -17.61
N GLU A 133 -2.73 16.03 -17.32
CA GLU A 133 -4.05 16.60 -17.60
C GLU A 133 -4.55 17.36 -16.36
N VAL A 134 -4.91 18.63 -16.57
CA VAL A 134 -5.55 19.47 -15.54
C VAL A 134 -6.93 19.84 -16.04
N LYS A 135 -7.96 19.54 -15.23
CA LYS A 135 -9.35 19.91 -15.50
C LYS A 135 -9.91 20.68 -14.31
N THR A 136 -10.82 21.60 -14.58
CA THR A 136 -11.41 22.44 -13.55
C THR A 136 -12.93 22.46 -13.66
N TYR A 137 -13.61 22.33 -12.52
CA TYR A 137 -15.07 22.27 -12.46
C TYR A 137 -15.60 23.28 -11.45
N PRO A 138 -16.39 24.28 -11.87
CA PRO A 138 -17.12 25.15 -10.94
C PRO A 138 -18.29 24.38 -10.31
N GLU A 139 -18.64 24.70 -9.06
CA GLU A 139 -19.77 24.08 -8.36
C GLU A 139 -21.09 24.21 -9.13
N VAL A 140 -21.33 25.39 -9.70
CA VAL A 140 -22.44 25.66 -10.63
C VAL A 140 -21.92 26.50 -11.78
N SER A 141 -22.50 26.34 -12.97
CA SER A 141 -22.06 27.04 -14.17
C SER A 141 -22.51 28.51 -14.23
N ALA A 142 -23.49 28.91 -13.41
CA ALA A 142 -24.05 30.26 -13.43
C ALA A 142 -24.47 30.75 -12.04
N ILE A 143 -24.24 32.04 -11.75
CA ILE A 143 -24.68 32.72 -10.52
C ILE A 143 -25.26 34.09 -10.90
N PRO A 144 -26.40 34.55 -10.33
CA PRO A 144 -26.99 35.82 -10.75
C PRO A 144 -26.04 36.98 -10.46
N ARG A 145 -25.91 37.93 -11.40
CA ARG A 145 -24.99 39.07 -11.24
C ARG A 145 -25.27 39.97 -10.05
N ALA A 146 -26.54 40.06 -9.65
CA ALA A 146 -27.01 40.84 -8.51
C ALA A 146 -26.79 40.17 -7.15
N THR A 147 -26.22 38.95 -7.10
CA THR A 147 -25.99 38.23 -5.84
C THR A 147 -24.54 37.84 -5.67
N CYS A 148 -24.05 37.93 -4.43
CA CYS A 148 -22.80 37.31 -4.03
C CYS A 148 -23.01 35.82 -3.70
N HIS A 149 -21.96 35.02 -3.85
CA HIS A 149 -21.93 33.64 -3.40
C HIS A 149 -20.65 33.37 -2.62
N ASN A 150 -20.82 33.18 -1.31
CA ASN A 150 -19.69 32.87 -0.42
C ASN A 150 -19.32 31.39 -0.53
N ASN A 151 -18.05 31.05 -0.28
CA ASN A 151 -17.56 29.66 -0.30
C ASN A 151 -17.88 28.88 -1.58
N PHE A 152 -17.92 29.59 -2.72
CA PHE A 152 -18.13 28.97 -4.02
C PHE A 152 -16.99 27.99 -4.33
N ALA A 153 -17.31 26.72 -4.55
CA ALA A 153 -16.29 25.70 -4.74
C ALA A 153 -15.86 25.56 -6.21
N ILE A 154 -14.57 25.40 -6.42
CA ILE A 154 -13.94 25.07 -7.68
C ILE A 154 -13.08 23.84 -7.45
N LEU A 155 -13.38 22.77 -8.19
CA LEU A 155 -12.59 21.56 -8.20
C LEU A 155 -11.47 21.68 -9.23
N ILE A 156 -10.24 21.38 -8.81
CA ILE A 156 -9.08 21.18 -9.67
C ILE A 156 -8.79 19.67 -9.68
N HIS A 157 -9.01 19.04 -10.83
CA HIS A 157 -8.75 17.63 -11.10
C HIS A 157 -7.42 17.50 -11.85
N LEU A 158 -6.52 16.69 -11.31
CA LEU A 158 -5.20 16.39 -11.85
C LEU A 158 -5.15 14.92 -12.25
N LYS A 159 -4.72 14.62 -13.46
CA LYS A 159 -4.54 13.25 -13.94
C LYS A 159 -3.18 13.07 -14.60
N ALA A 160 -2.43 12.10 -14.09
CA ALA A 160 -1.13 11.72 -14.66
C ALA A 160 -1.29 10.99 -16.00
N PRO A 161 -0.35 11.17 -16.93
CA PRO A 161 -0.42 10.60 -18.26
C PRO A 161 -0.27 9.08 -18.26
N HIS A 162 -0.76 8.47 -19.34
CA HIS A 162 -0.57 7.06 -19.60
C HIS A 162 0.86 6.78 -20.10
N PRO A 163 1.56 5.75 -19.59
CA PRO A 163 2.95 5.45 -19.94
C PRO A 163 3.15 4.79 -21.32
N SER A 164 2.14 4.76 -22.20
CA SER A 164 2.32 4.30 -23.59
C SER A 164 2.08 5.43 -24.59
N GLY A 165 3.13 5.74 -25.35
CA GLY A 165 3.03 6.53 -26.56
C GLY A 165 2.08 5.86 -27.56
N GLY A 166 1.28 6.68 -28.23
CA GLY A 166 0.54 6.39 -29.47
C GLY A 166 0.00 4.96 -29.65
N ARG A 167 -1.30 4.78 -29.45
CA ARG A 167 -2.06 3.63 -29.97
C ARG A 167 -1.72 3.38 -31.44
N SER A 168 -1.04 2.28 -31.73
CA SER A 168 -1.28 1.50 -32.94
C SER A 168 -1.33 0.04 -32.54
N GLU A 169 -2.55 -0.51 -32.49
CA GLU A 169 -2.83 -1.93 -32.32
C GLU A 169 -2.30 -2.71 -33.52
N THR A 170 -1.01 -3.05 -33.55
CA THR A 170 -0.49 -4.06 -34.47
C THR A 170 0.73 -4.77 -33.88
N MET A 171 0.51 -6.04 -33.54
CA MET A 171 1.45 -7.17 -33.48
C MET A 171 2.71 -7.04 -32.60
N PHE A 172 2.69 -7.86 -31.54
CA PHE A 172 3.81 -8.35 -30.73
C PHE A 172 5.19 -8.27 -31.40
N SER A 173 6.05 -7.41 -30.84
CA SER A 173 7.51 -7.49 -30.93
C SER A 173 8.08 -7.55 -29.51
N PRO A 174 8.80 -8.62 -29.12
CA PRO A 174 9.27 -8.78 -27.75
C PRO A 174 10.69 -8.20 -27.61
N THR A 175 10.85 -6.87 -27.53
CA THR A 175 12.07 -6.20 -27.03
C THR A 175 11.96 -4.67 -27.16
N THR A 176 11.05 -4.04 -26.42
CA THR A 176 11.22 -2.63 -26.05
C THR A 176 11.11 -2.57 -24.54
N GLN A 177 12.24 -2.38 -23.86
CA GLN A 177 12.24 -2.03 -22.44
C GLN A 177 11.34 -0.80 -22.28
N ASN A 178 10.20 -0.97 -21.61
CA ASN A 178 9.36 0.15 -21.20
C ASN A 178 10.23 1.05 -20.33
N SER A 179 10.66 2.18 -20.90
CA SER A 179 11.52 3.16 -20.24
C SER A 179 10.72 3.84 -19.14
N ARG A 180 10.66 3.21 -17.97
CA ARG A 180 10.18 3.83 -16.74
C ARG A 180 11.35 4.39 -15.95
N ALA A 181 11.07 5.34 -15.07
CA ALA A 181 12.05 5.86 -14.13
C ALA A 181 12.58 4.72 -13.23
N PRO A 182 13.91 4.60 -13.04
CA PRO A 182 14.47 3.65 -12.09
C PRO A 182 14.21 4.11 -10.65
N VAL A 183 14.12 3.15 -9.73
CA VAL A 183 13.75 3.38 -8.33
C VAL A 183 14.90 3.00 -7.39
N ASP A 184 15.12 3.81 -6.36
CA ASP A 184 15.87 3.43 -5.16
C ASP A 184 14.91 3.05 -4.04
N LEU A 185 14.83 1.75 -3.72
CA LEU A 185 13.96 1.22 -2.70
C LEU A 185 14.76 0.77 -1.47
N VAL A 186 14.40 1.26 -0.29
CA VAL A 186 14.94 0.78 0.98
C VAL A 186 13.83 0.11 1.78
N THR A 187 13.99 -1.16 2.11
CA THR A 187 13.03 -1.89 2.94
C THR A 187 13.51 -1.98 4.37
N VAL A 188 12.62 -1.70 5.32
CA VAL A 188 12.84 -1.70 6.76
C VAL A 188 11.91 -2.76 7.33
N LEU A 189 12.47 -3.92 7.65
CA LEU A 189 11.75 -5.15 7.91
C LEU A 189 11.86 -5.53 9.39
N ASP A 190 10.73 -5.60 10.07
CA ASP A 190 10.66 -6.09 11.44
C ASP A 190 10.98 -7.59 11.49
N VAL A 191 11.96 -7.95 12.32
CA VAL A 191 12.35 -9.32 12.64
C VAL A 191 12.31 -9.56 14.15
N SER A 192 11.46 -8.85 14.88
CA SER A 192 11.19 -9.08 16.30
C SER A 192 10.59 -10.47 16.55
N GLY A 193 10.52 -10.87 17.82
CA GLY A 193 9.97 -12.18 18.20
C GLY A 193 8.51 -12.39 17.78
N SER A 194 7.69 -11.32 17.66
CA SER A 194 6.29 -11.40 17.22
C SER A 194 6.14 -11.86 15.77
N MET A 195 7.15 -11.59 14.93
CA MET A 195 7.21 -12.02 13.53
C MET A 195 7.48 -13.52 13.35
N ALA A 196 7.69 -14.29 14.42
CA ALA A 196 7.96 -15.71 14.32
C ALA A 196 6.84 -16.52 13.63
N GLY A 197 7.20 -17.68 13.08
CA GLY A 197 6.24 -18.59 12.45
C GLY A 197 5.82 -18.18 11.04
N THR A 198 4.52 -18.11 10.79
CA THR A 198 3.93 -17.82 9.47
C THR A 198 4.24 -16.40 9.00
N LYS A 199 4.25 -15.42 9.91
CA LYS A 199 4.45 -14.00 9.60
C LYS A 199 5.76 -13.72 8.85
N ILE A 200 6.91 -14.16 9.39
CA ILE A 200 8.21 -14.00 8.72
C ILE A 200 8.29 -14.79 7.40
N ALA A 201 7.65 -15.96 7.31
CA ALA A 201 7.63 -16.74 6.07
C ALA A 201 6.88 -15.99 4.95
N LEU A 202 5.75 -15.37 5.29
CA LEU A 202 4.97 -14.54 4.38
C LEU A 202 5.70 -13.25 4.01
N LEU A 203 6.40 -12.63 4.96
CA LEU A 203 7.28 -11.49 4.68
C LEU A 203 8.36 -11.84 3.65
N LYS A 204 9.08 -12.95 3.86
CA LYS A 204 10.10 -13.43 2.93
C LYS A 204 9.53 -13.66 1.53
N ARG A 205 8.33 -14.24 1.47
CA ARG A 205 7.61 -14.47 0.20
C ARG A 205 7.23 -13.16 -0.47
N ALA A 206 6.65 -12.21 0.25
CA ALA A 206 6.29 -10.88 -0.27
C ALA A 206 7.52 -10.13 -0.77
N MET A 207 8.63 -10.17 -0.02
CA MET A 207 9.90 -9.60 -0.46
C MET A 207 10.48 -10.30 -1.69
N GLY A 208 10.33 -11.62 -1.79
CA GLY A 208 10.68 -12.36 -3.00
C GLY A 208 9.93 -11.88 -4.23
N PHE A 209 8.62 -11.60 -4.09
CA PHE A 209 7.80 -11.02 -5.15
C PHE A 209 8.30 -9.62 -5.56
N VAL A 210 8.64 -8.75 -4.59
CA VAL A 210 9.22 -7.43 -4.86
C VAL A 210 10.53 -7.55 -5.64
N ILE A 211 11.47 -8.36 -5.16
CA ILE A 211 12.80 -8.52 -5.78
C ILE A 211 12.68 -9.00 -7.24
N GLN A 212 11.72 -9.88 -7.53
CA GLN A 212 11.47 -10.39 -8.89
C GLN A 212 10.89 -9.33 -9.85
N HIS A 213 10.18 -8.33 -9.34
CA HIS A 213 9.55 -7.29 -10.15
C HIS A 213 10.37 -6.00 -10.26
N LEU A 214 11.42 -5.85 -9.45
CA LEU A 214 12.42 -4.80 -9.63
C LEU A 214 13.26 -5.09 -10.90
N GLY A 215 13.40 -4.08 -11.74
CA GLY A 215 14.19 -4.11 -12.96
C GLY A 215 15.70 -3.96 -12.70
N PRO A 216 16.55 -4.26 -13.70
CA PRO A 216 18.01 -4.20 -13.53
C PRO A 216 18.56 -2.81 -13.21
N SER A 217 17.82 -1.74 -13.53
CA SER A 217 18.19 -0.36 -13.22
C SER A 217 17.69 0.12 -11.85
N ASP A 218 16.79 -0.62 -11.20
CA ASP A 218 16.37 -0.31 -9.83
C ASP A 218 17.41 -0.76 -8.84
N ARG A 219 17.47 -0.09 -7.69
CA ARG A 219 18.32 -0.47 -6.57
C ARG A 219 17.49 -0.80 -5.34
N LEU A 220 17.92 -1.82 -4.61
CA LEU A 220 17.30 -2.27 -3.36
C LEU A 220 18.33 -2.29 -2.24
N SER A 221 17.95 -1.83 -1.05
CA SER A 221 18.63 -2.12 0.20
C SER A 221 17.67 -2.76 1.19
N VAL A 222 18.13 -3.74 1.96
CA VAL A 222 17.31 -4.44 2.96
C VAL A 222 17.89 -4.18 4.35
N ILE A 223 17.09 -3.56 5.20
CA ILE A 223 17.37 -3.33 6.61
C ILE A 223 16.44 -4.25 7.40
N ALA A 224 17.01 -5.05 8.29
CA ALA A 224 16.24 -5.78 9.28
C ALA A 224 16.40 -5.11 10.64
N PHE A 225 15.32 -5.02 11.41
CA PHE A 225 15.38 -4.45 12.75
C PHE A 225 14.61 -5.30 13.76
N SER A 226 15.13 -5.30 14.98
CA SER A 226 14.43 -5.77 16.17
C SER A 226 14.79 -4.85 17.34
N SER A 227 15.52 -5.31 18.36
CA SER A 227 16.11 -4.45 19.38
C SER A 227 17.18 -3.50 18.83
N THR A 228 17.82 -3.89 17.72
CA THR A 228 18.78 -3.09 16.96
C THR A 228 18.45 -3.20 15.47
N ALA A 229 18.83 -2.20 14.68
CA ALA A 229 18.71 -2.25 13.23
C ALA A 229 20.03 -2.70 12.59
N ARG A 230 19.95 -3.45 11.48
CA ARG A 230 21.10 -3.90 10.69
C ARG A 230 20.79 -3.81 9.20
N ARG A 231 21.73 -3.27 8.41
CA ARG A 231 21.69 -3.32 6.95
C ARG A 231 22.19 -4.69 6.49
N LEU A 232 21.25 -5.55 6.09
CA LEU A 232 21.53 -6.92 5.64
C LEU A 232 21.99 -6.96 4.18
N PHE A 233 21.48 -6.04 3.37
CA PHE A 233 21.83 -5.94 1.96
C PHE A 233 22.09 -4.45 1.62
N PRO A 234 23.29 -4.09 1.13
CA PRO A 234 23.61 -2.72 0.73
C PRO A 234 22.77 -2.29 -0.49
N LEU A 235 22.69 -0.98 -0.76
CA LEU A 235 21.92 -0.46 -1.89
C LEU A 235 22.58 -0.86 -3.22
N ARG A 236 22.03 -1.86 -3.90
CA ARG A 236 22.60 -2.44 -5.13
C ARG A 236 21.55 -2.61 -6.23
N ARG A 237 22.01 -2.62 -7.48
CA ARG A 237 21.14 -2.83 -8.64
C ARG A 237 20.54 -4.24 -8.65
N MET A 238 19.27 -4.35 -9.05
CA MET A 238 18.55 -5.61 -9.16
C MET A 238 18.82 -6.31 -10.51
N THR A 239 20.12 -6.42 -10.86
CA THR A 239 20.61 -7.33 -11.89
C THR A 239 20.37 -8.78 -11.48
N GLU A 240 20.62 -9.75 -12.37
CA GLU A 240 20.43 -11.17 -12.03
C GLU A 240 21.20 -11.58 -10.76
N THR A 241 22.45 -11.12 -10.64
CA THR A 241 23.28 -11.35 -9.44
C THR A 241 22.74 -10.61 -8.23
N GLY A 242 22.39 -9.33 -8.38
CA GLY A 242 21.84 -8.52 -7.29
C GLY A 242 20.53 -9.08 -6.73
N ARG A 243 19.64 -9.58 -7.60
CA ARG A 243 18.40 -10.27 -7.19
C ARG A 243 18.70 -11.55 -6.43
N GLN A 244 19.64 -12.37 -6.90
CA GLN A 244 20.01 -13.61 -6.23
C GLN A 244 20.58 -13.35 -4.84
N GLU A 245 21.47 -12.36 -4.70
CA GLU A 245 22.04 -11.95 -3.41
C GLU A 245 20.98 -11.38 -2.47
N ALA A 246 20.07 -10.53 -2.96
CA ALA A 246 18.97 -9.99 -2.17
C ALA A 246 18.01 -11.09 -1.68
N LEU A 247 17.68 -12.07 -2.54
CA LEU A 247 16.88 -13.23 -2.15
C LEU A 247 17.57 -14.06 -1.07
N GLN A 248 18.89 -14.26 -1.16
CA GLN A 248 19.65 -14.96 -0.11
C GLN A 248 19.61 -14.19 1.22
N ALA A 249 19.82 -12.86 1.18
CA ALA A 249 19.74 -12.01 2.37
C ALA A 249 18.35 -12.07 3.03
N VAL A 250 17.27 -11.96 2.26
CA VAL A 250 15.89 -12.08 2.74
C VAL A 250 15.62 -13.48 3.31
N ASN A 251 16.07 -14.54 2.63
CA ASN A 251 15.88 -15.91 3.12
C ASN A 251 16.62 -16.19 4.42
N SER A 252 17.70 -15.45 4.71
CA SER A 252 18.46 -15.54 5.96
C SER A 252 17.80 -14.88 7.17
N LEU A 253 16.72 -14.10 6.98
CA LEU A 253 16.02 -13.43 8.09
C LEU A 253 15.54 -14.42 9.15
N THR A 254 15.74 -14.09 10.41
CA THR A 254 15.28 -14.86 11.57
C THR A 254 14.65 -13.93 12.59
N SER A 255 13.49 -14.32 13.13
CA SER A 255 12.76 -13.54 14.13
C SER A 255 13.40 -13.69 15.53
N ASN A 256 13.83 -12.58 16.14
CA ASN A 256 14.36 -12.50 17.50
C ASN A 256 14.40 -11.03 18.00
N GLY A 257 14.25 -10.83 19.31
CA GLY A 257 14.41 -9.54 19.97
C GLY A 257 13.11 -8.73 20.08
N GLY A 258 13.24 -7.48 20.53
CA GLY A 258 12.14 -6.51 20.62
C GLY A 258 11.91 -5.75 19.31
N THR A 259 11.22 -4.61 19.37
CA THR A 259 10.83 -3.82 18.19
C THR A 259 11.27 -2.37 18.39
N ASN A 260 12.25 -1.91 17.60
CA ASN A 260 12.77 -0.54 17.62
C ASN A 260 12.65 0.09 16.23
N ILE A 261 11.50 0.72 15.98
CA ILE A 261 11.16 1.29 14.66
C ILE A 261 12.06 2.49 14.38
N ALA A 262 12.36 3.30 15.40
CA ALA A 262 13.20 4.48 15.30
C ALA A 262 14.61 4.17 14.76
N GLU A 263 15.28 3.12 15.25
CA GLU A 263 16.60 2.70 14.75
C GLU A 263 16.53 2.22 13.29
N GLY A 264 15.49 1.46 12.94
CA GLY A 264 15.27 1.01 11.57
C GLY A 264 15.13 2.18 10.58
N LEU A 265 14.30 3.16 10.93
CA LEU A 265 14.09 4.36 10.13
C LEU A 265 15.33 5.25 10.04
N ARG A 266 16.06 5.46 11.15
CA ARG A 266 17.30 6.24 11.13
C ARG A 266 18.33 5.61 10.20
N LYS A 267 18.43 4.28 10.22
CA LYS A 267 19.32 3.55 9.32
C LYS A 267 18.89 3.67 7.86
N ALA A 268 17.59 3.62 7.57
CA ALA A 268 17.05 3.82 6.22
C ALA A 268 17.30 5.24 5.70
N ALA A 269 17.03 6.25 6.53
CA ALA A 269 17.32 7.65 6.24
C ALA A 269 18.81 7.84 5.93
N LYS A 270 19.69 7.20 6.70
CA LYS A 270 21.13 7.22 6.45
C LYS A 270 21.52 6.54 5.14
N VAL A 271 20.97 5.38 4.80
CA VAL A 271 21.23 4.71 3.51
C VAL A 271 20.87 5.62 2.34
N ILE A 272 19.74 6.33 2.42
CA ILE A 272 19.33 7.24 1.37
C ILE A 272 20.10 8.58 1.39
N GLY A 273 20.51 9.06 2.56
CA GLY A 273 21.29 10.28 2.72
C GLY A 273 22.72 10.14 2.22
N ASP A 274 23.36 9.01 2.52
CA ASP A 274 24.78 8.75 2.23
C ASP A 274 25.03 8.24 0.79
N ARG A 275 23.98 7.87 0.03
CA ARG A 275 24.13 7.34 -1.33
C ARG A 275 24.80 8.37 -2.25
N LYS A 276 25.83 7.94 -2.98
CA LYS A 276 26.57 8.80 -3.94
C LYS A 276 25.73 9.08 -5.18
N TRP A 277 25.06 8.05 -5.67
CA TRP A 277 24.24 8.13 -6.87
C TRP A 277 22.77 8.08 -6.49
N LYS A 278 21.91 8.75 -7.27
CA LYS A 278 20.48 8.87 -6.96
C LYS A 278 19.67 8.52 -8.21
N ASN A 279 18.87 7.45 -8.11
CA ASN A 279 17.81 7.26 -9.08
C ASN A 279 16.76 8.37 -8.90
N PRO A 280 15.99 8.72 -9.96
CA PRO A 280 15.00 9.79 -9.89
C PRO A 280 13.97 9.56 -8.79
N VAL A 281 13.50 8.31 -8.65
CA VAL A 281 12.49 7.92 -7.66
C VAL A 281 13.18 7.27 -6.47
N GLY A 282 12.85 7.71 -5.25
CA GLY A 282 13.31 7.10 -4.00
C GLY A 282 12.16 6.81 -3.05
N SER A 283 12.16 5.66 -2.39
CA SER A 283 11.12 5.30 -1.43
C SER A 283 11.62 4.38 -0.33
N ILE A 284 10.99 4.47 0.84
CA ILE A 284 11.19 3.57 1.97
C ILE A 284 9.92 2.76 2.19
N ILE A 285 10.04 1.44 2.33
CA ILE A 285 8.95 0.57 2.79
C ILE A 285 9.26 0.12 4.21
N LEU A 286 8.38 0.44 5.16
CA LEU A 286 8.46 -0.02 6.55
C LEU A 286 7.40 -1.11 6.77
N LEU A 287 7.79 -2.26 7.28
CA LEU A 287 6.85 -3.28 7.75
C LEU A 287 7.13 -3.63 9.21
N SER A 288 6.08 -3.64 10.03
CA SER A 288 6.13 -4.05 11.43
C SER A 288 4.81 -4.68 11.87
N ASP A 289 4.90 -5.66 12.78
CA ASP A 289 3.75 -6.31 13.41
C ASP A 289 3.62 -6.02 14.91
N GLY A 290 4.52 -5.18 15.45
CA GLY A 290 4.66 -4.95 16.89
C GLY A 290 4.57 -3.48 17.30
N GLN A 291 4.51 -3.27 18.60
CA GLN A 291 4.60 -1.94 19.22
C GLN A 291 6.07 -1.54 19.39
N ASP A 292 6.40 -0.27 19.16
CA ASP A 292 7.75 0.21 19.45
C ASP A 292 8.01 0.10 20.96
N THR A 293 8.91 -0.81 21.34
CA THR A 293 9.17 -1.17 22.74
C THR A 293 10.18 -0.23 23.38
N TYR A 294 10.84 0.62 22.59
CA TYR A 294 11.97 1.45 23.04
C TYR A 294 11.62 2.94 23.20
N THR A 295 10.38 3.32 22.89
CA THR A 295 9.90 4.71 23.01
C THR A 295 9.18 5.01 24.33
N VAL A 296 9.19 4.07 25.29
CA VAL A 296 8.41 4.15 26.54
C VAL A 296 9.23 4.61 27.77
N THR A 297 10.54 4.83 27.68
CA THR A 297 11.34 5.20 28.88
C THR A 297 11.64 6.69 28.99
N SER A 298 10.65 7.47 29.45
CA SER A 298 10.90 8.70 30.23
C SER A 298 10.41 8.48 31.67
N PRO A 299 11.20 8.76 32.73
CA PRO A 299 10.83 8.50 34.13
C PRO A 299 9.67 9.37 34.67
N SER A 300 9.27 10.38 33.91
CA SER A 300 8.08 11.19 34.16
C SER A 300 6.98 10.68 33.25
N GLY A 301 5.87 10.17 33.82
CA GLY A 301 4.75 9.48 33.14
C GLY A 301 3.96 10.25 32.07
N ALA A 302 4.61 11.09 31.27
CA ALA A 302 4.13 11.58 29.99
C ALA A 302 4.66 10.65 28.89
N HIS A 303 3.78 10.16 28.03
CA HIS A 303 4.14 9.40 26.84
C HIS A 303 4.98 10.29 25.91
N SER A 304 6.30 10.28 26.06
CA SER A 304 7.21 11.00 25.15
C SER A 304 7.21 10.28 23.81
N ARG A 305 6.20 10.56 23.00
CA ARG A 305 6.08 10.10 21.61
C ARG A 305 7.36 10.49 20.87
N THR A 306 8.10 9.50 20.38
CA THR A 306 9.30 9.76 19.57
C THR A 306 8.94 10.68 18.42
N ASP A 307 9.68 11.77 18.30
CA ASP A 307 9.50 12.70 17.18
C ASP A 307 10.12 12.07 15.93
N TYR A 308 9.34 11.21 15.27
CA TYR A 308 9.74 10.56 14.02
C TYR A 308 10.07 11.57 12.91
N ARG A 309 9.60 12.82 13.01
CA ARG A 309 9.97 13.88 12.07
C ARG A 309 11.48 14.14 12.07
N SER A 310 12.11 14.08 13.23
CA SER A 310 13.58 14.24 13.38
C SER A 310 14.39 13.07 12.83
N LEU A 311 13.76 11.93 12.57
CA LEU A 311 14.40 10.71 12.08
C LEU A 311 14.32 10.58 10.55
N LEU A 312 13.49 11.40 9.91
CA LEU A 312 13.39 11.47 8.47
C LEU A 312 14.46 12.44 7.93
N PRO A 313 15.04 12.17 6.75
CA PRO A 313 16.10 13.00 6.21
C PRO A 313 15.63 14.45 5.98
N GLU A 314 16.46 15.43 6.38
CA GLU A 314 16.25 16.84 6.03
C GLU A 314 16.53 17.04 4.54
N GLY A 315 15.48 17.20 3.72
CA GLY A 315 15.61 17.30 2.26
C GLY A 315 14.29 16.98 1.53
N PRO A 316 14.33 16.71 0.21
CA PRO A 316 13.15 16.21 -0.52
C PRO A 316 12.59 15.01 0.23
N CYS A 317 11.33 15.13 0.66
CA CYS A 317 10.75 14.19 1.60
C CYS A 317 10.60 12.83 0.92
N ILE A 318 11.31 11.83 1.43
CA ILE A 318 11.30 10.49 0.83
C ILE A 318 10.15 9.72 1.45
N PRO A 319 9.16 9.30 0.65
CA PRO A 319 7.94 8.70 1.18
C PRO A 319 8.24 7.38 1.88
N VAL A 320 7.75 7.27 3.12
CA VAL A 320 7.76 6.03 3.89
C VAL A 320 6.39 5.37 3.80
N HIS A 321 6.28 4.29 3.03
CA HIS A 321 5.08 3.46 2.99
C HIS A 321 5.12 2.44 4.11
N ALA A 322 4.23 2.58 5.09
CA ALA A 322 4.19 1.78 6.29
C ALA A 322 3.11 0.68 6.19
N PHE A 323 3.48 -0.56 6.50
CA PHE A 323 2.62 -1.73 6.47
C PHE A 323 2.49 -2.31 7.87
N GLY A 324 1.36 -2.06 8.52
CA GLY A 324 1.01 -2.63 9.81
C GLY A 324 0.48 -4.04 9.63
N PHE A 325 1.17 -5.04 10.17
CA PHE A 325 0.83 -6.44 9.99
C PHE A 325 0.17 -7.04 11.24
N GLY A 326 -1.00 -7.64 11.10
CA GLY A 326 -1.76 -8.22 12.21
C GLY A 326 -2.31 -7.18 13.20
N ALA A 327 -2.89 -7.63 14.31
CA ALA A 327 -3.58 -6.75 15.28
C ALA A 327 -2.64 -5.99 16.24
N ASP A 328 -1.38 -6.44 16.38
CA ASP A 328 -0.50 -6.02 17.48
C ASP A 328 0.45 -4.85 17.14
N HIS A 329 0.38 -4.32 15.91
CA HIS A 329 1.27 -3.25 15.44
C HIS A 329 0.87 -1.86 15.96
N ASP A 330 1.85 -0.96 16.09
CA ASP A 330 1.58 0.44 16.45
C ASP A 330 1.03 1.25 15.25
N ALA A 331 -0.26 1.07 14.98
CA ALA A 331 -0.96 1.75 13.89
C ALA A 331 -0.81 3.28 13.95
N SER A 332 -0.83 3.86 15.16
CA SER A 332 -0.75 5.30 15.37
C SER A 332 0.62 5.85 15.00
N SER A 333 1.70 5.22 15.46
CA SER A 333 3.06 5.62 15.09
C SER A 333 3.33 5.42 13.60
N MET A 334 2.94 4.26 13.04
CA MET A 334 3.15 3.94 11.63
C MET A 334 2.38 4.87 10.68
N HIS A 335 1.13 5.21 11.01
CA HIS A 335 0.37 6.24 10.30
C HIS A 335 1.07 7.60 10.38
N SER A 336 1.60 7.97 11.55
CA SER A 336 2.29 9.26 11.71
C SER A 336 3.57 9.34 10.89
N ILE A 337 4.37 8.27 10.87
CA ILE A 337 5.61 8.18 10.07
C ILE A 337 5.30 8.35 8.58
N SER A 338 4.29 7.64 8.08
CA SER A 338 3.90 7.70 6.66
C SER A 338 3.30 9.07 6.30
N ASP A 339 2.42 9.62 7.13
CA ASP A 339 1.79 10.92 6.88
C ASP A 339 2.81 12.08 6.88
N ILE A 340 3.77 12.08 7.82
CA ILE A 340 4.82 13.10 7.85
C ILE A 340 5.75 13.01 6.63
N SER A 341 5.99 11.80 6.12
CA SER A 341 6.90 11.56 4.99
C SER A 341 6.25 11.71 3.60
N GLY A 342 4.92 11.88 3.52
CA GLY A 342 4.20 11.83 2.24
C GLY A 342 4.00 10.41 1.68
N GLY A 343 4.24 9.39 2.51
CA GLY A 343 3.96 8.00 2.21
C GLY A 343 2.53 7.60 2.55
N THR A 344 2.27 6.29 2.58
CA THR A 344 0.94 5.75 2.89
C THR A 344 1.00 4.70 4.00
N PHE A 345 -0.08 4.61 4.79
CA PHE A 345 -0.24 3.55 5.78
C PHE A 345 -1.23 2.50 5.29
N SER A 346 -0.78 1.25 5.27
CA SER A 346 -1.57 0.09 4.86
C SER A 346 -1.72 -0.88 6.03
N PHE A 347 -2.94 -1.30 6.29
CA PHE A 347 -3.25 -2.27 7.33
C PHE A 347 -3.49 -3.64 6.71
N ILE A 348 -2.69 -4.62 7.12
CA ILE A 348 -2.72 -5.99 6.64
C ILE A 348 -3.26 -6.87 7.77
N GLU A 349 -4.57 -7.10 7.76
CA GLU A 349 -5.25 -7.88 8.80
C GLU A 349 -5.01 -9.39 8.65
N ALA A 350 -5.16 -9.90 7.42
CA ALA A 350 -5.03 -11.32 7.12
C ALA A 350 -3.66 -11.65 6.54
N GLU A 351 -3.09 -12.77 6.99
CA GLU A 351 -1.79 -13.27 6.56
C GLU A 351 -1.67 -13.44 5.02
N GLY A 352 -2.76 -13.79 4.34
CA GLY A 352 -2.78 -14.03 2.90
C GLY A 352 -2.67 -12.78 2.02
N VAL A 353 -2.96 -11.58 2.56
CA VAL A 353 -3.04 -10.35 1.76
C VAL A 353 -1.76 -9.49 1.76
N ILE A 354 -0.73 -9.90 2.52
CA ILE A 354 0.55 -9.16 2.58
C ILE A 354 1.23 -9.04 1.23
N GLN A 355 1.26 -10.12 0.43
CA GLN A 355 1.87 -10.09 -0.89
C GLN A 355 1.13 -9.12 -1.81
N ASP A 356 -0.21 -9.09 -1.75
CA ASP A 356 -1.06 -8.19 -2.54
C ASP A 356 -0.88 -6.73 -2.13
N ALA A 357 -0.74 -6.44 -0.83
CA ALA A 357 -0.43 -5.10 -0.33
C ALA A 357 0.92 -4.58 -0.86
N PHE A 358 1.95 -5.43 -0.88
CA PHE A 358 3.26 -5.10 -1.44
C PHE A 358 3.18 -4.92 -2.96
N ALA A 359 2.43 -5.79 -3.64
CA ALA A 359 2.20 -5.71 -5.07
C ALA A 359 1.54 -4.39 -5.47
N GLN A 360 0.51 -3.96 -4.74
CA GLN A 360 -0.13 -2.66 -4.97
C GLN A 360 0.86 -1.52 -4.82
N CYS A 361 1.69 -1.53 -3.76
CA CYS A 361 2.66 -0.48 -3.51
C CYS A 361 3.73 -0.38 -4.60
N ILE A 362 4.37 -1.51 -4.95
CA ILE A 362 5.39 -1.51 -6.00
C ILE A 362 4.78 -1.21 -7.38
N GLY A 363 3.53 -1.61 -7.63
CA GLY A 363 2.82 -1.28 -8.86
C GLY A 363 2.65 0.23 -9.08
N GLY A 364 2.62 1.02 -8.01
CA GLY A 364 2.69 2.49 -8.06
C GLY A 364 4.12 3.01 -8.16
N LEU A 365 5.02 2.55 -7.28
CA LEU A 365 6.41 3.03 -7.25
C LEU A 365 7.15 2.79 -8.58
N LEU A 366 6.85 1.70 -9.28
CA LEU A 366 7.41 1.37 -10.58
C LEU A 366 6.66 2.03 -11.75
N SER A 367 5.72 2.94 -11.47
CA SER A 367 4.97 3.66 -12.51
C SER A 367 4.95 5.17 -12.30
N VAL A 368 5.89 5.73 -11.53
CA VAL A 368 6.06 7.19 -11.41
C VAL A 368 6.40 7.78 -12.77
N VAL A 369 5.56 8.71 -13.23
CA VAL A 369 5.69 9.42 -14.52
C VAL A 369 5.80 10.93 -14.35
N VAL A 370 5.51 11.44 -13.16
CA VAL A 370 5.56 12.86 -12.82
C VAL A 370 6.22 13.00 -11.45
N GLN A 371 7.16 13.94 -11.31
CA GLN A 371 7.78 14.31 -10.04
C GLN A 371 7.52 15.76 -9.68
N GLU A 372 7.49 16.06 -8.38
CA GLU A 372 7.44 17.43 -7.86
C GLU A 372 6.30 18.28 -8.48
N ALA A 373 5.13 17.69 -8.72
CA ALA A 373 4.02 18.40 -9.33
C ALA A 373 3.51 19.51 -8.40
N CYS A 374 3.47 20.74 -8.90
CA CYS A 374 3.01 21.90 -8.19
C CYS A 374 1.89 22.57 -8.98
N LEU A 375 0.72 22.68 -8.35
CA LEU A 375 -0.39 23.47 -8.87
C LEU A 375 -0.26 24.89 -8.34
N LYS A 376 -0.31 25.86 -9.24
CA LYS A 376 -0.40 27.29 -8.92
C LYS A 376 -1.69 27.82 -9.47
N PHE A 377 -2.38 28.65 -8.69
CA PHE A 377 -3.60 29.28 -9.16
C PHE A 377 -3.75 30.70 -8.63
N GLN A 378 -4.35 31.54 -9.45
CA GLN A 378 -4.54 32.95 -9.17
C GLN A 378 -5.97 33.37 -9.52
N CYS A 379 -6.55 34.26 -8.70
CA CYS A 379 -7.80 34.92 -9.00
C CYS A 379 -7.68 35.79 -10.25
N ALA A 380 -8.45 35.47 -11.29
CA ALA A 380 -8.48 36.24 -12.52
C ALA A 380 -9.19 37.60 -12.33
N HIS A 381 -10.24 37.64 -11.51
CA HIS A 381 -10.99 38.86 -11.24
C HIS A 381 -10.44 39.63 -10.02
N PRO A 382 -10.29 40.97 -10.09
CA PRO A 382 -9.64 41.77 -9.04
C PRO A 382 -10.35 41.75 -7.68
N ASN A 383 -11.67 41.51 -7.66
CA ASN A 383 -12.48 41.48 -6.44
C ASN A 383 -12.66 40.06 -5.87
N LEU A 384 -12.09 39.03 -6.50
CA LEU A 384 -12.11 37.67 -5.97
C LEU A 384 -11.01 37.48 -4.94
N VAL A 385 -11.34 36.68 -3.93
CA VAL A 385 -10.41 36.20 -2.90
C VAL A 385 -10.65 34.72 -2.66
N ILE A 386 -9.57 33.99 -2.45
CA ILE A 386 -9.55 32.59 -2.04
C ILE A 386 -9.86 32.55 -0.54
N ASN A 387 -10.89 31.81 -0.17
CA ASN A 387 -11.30 31.64 1.23
C ASN A 387 -10.60 30.44 1.88
N SER A 388 -10.56 29.30 1.20
CA SER A 388 -9.90 28.10 1.70
C SER A 388 -9.46 27.16 0.57
N ILE A 389 -8.38 26.41 0.82
CA ILE A 389 -7.85 25.37 -0.06
C ILE A 389 -7.96 24.04 0.68
N LYS A 390 -8.84 23.16 0.22
CA LYS A 390 -9.03 21.81 0.78
C LYS A 390 -8.24 20.79 -0.05
N ALA A 391 -7.05 20.44 0.44
CA ALA A 391 -6.12 19.55 -0.24
C ALA A 391 -5.71 18.30 0.57
N GLY A 392 -6.43 17.90 1.62
CA GLY A 392 -6.05 16.72 2.42
C GLY A 392 -4.70 16.91 3.12
N SER A 393 -3.79 15.92 3.02
CA SER A 393 -2.44 15.99 3.60
C SER A 393 -1.42 16.72 2.71
N TYR A 394 -1.81 17.17 1.52
CA TYR A 394 -0.92 17.89 0.60
C TYR A 394 -0.59 19.29 1.12
N ARG A 395 0.67 19.70 0.94
CA ARG A 395 1.13 21.02 1.38
C ARG A 395 0.47 22.10 0.54
N THR A 396 -0.10 23.09 1.21
CA THR A 396 -0.72 24.25 0.57
C THR A 396 -0.01 25.52 1.00
N SER A 397 -0.02 26.51 0.14
CA SER A 397 0.39 27.87 0.48
C SER A 397 -0.60 28.87 -0.10
N MET A 398 -0.80 29.98 0.61
CA MET A 398 -1.68 31.05 0.16
C MET A 398 -0.95 32.37 0.39
N ALA A 399 -0.97 33.23 -0.62
CA ALA A 399 -0.36 34.56 -0.55
C ALA A 399 -1.12 35.45 0.45
N ALA A 400 -0.45 36.47 0.98
CA ALA A 400 -1.01 37.38 1.98
C ALA A 400 -2.21 38.19 1.45
N ASP A 401 -2.30 38.37 0.14
CA ASP A 401 -3.43 39.03 -0.53
C ASP A 401 -4.65 38.11 -0.74
N ALA A 402 -4.53 36.83 -0.41
CA ALA A 402 -5.51 35.77 -0.66
C ALA A 402 -5.96 35.69 -2.13
N LYS A 403 -5.16 36.18 -3.09
CA LYS A 403 -5.46 36.10 -4.52
C LYS A 403 -4.71 34.99 -5.23
N THR A 404 -3.60 34.54 -4.66
CA THR A 404 -2.77 33.46 -5.22
C THR A 404 -2.64 32.32 -4.22
N GLY A 405 -2.72 31.09 -4.71
CA GLY A 405 -2.50 29.88 -3.93
C GLY A 405 -1.66 28.85 -4.68
N SER A 406 -1.09 27.92 -3.94
CA SER A 406 -0.39 26.76 -4.50
C SER A 406 -0.68 25.49 -3.72
N ILE A 407 -0.61 24.36 -4.42
CA ILE A 407 -0.68 23.01 -3.84
C ILE A 407 0.52 22.23 -4.35
N ASP A 408 1.33 21.71 -3.43
CA ASP A 408 2.38 20.75 -3.72
C ASP A 408 1.77 19.36 -3.77
N ALA A 409 1.55 18.85 -4.98
CA ALA A 409 1.05 17.51 -5.22
C ALA A 409 2.20 16.47 -5.16
N GLY A 410 3.46 16.84 -5.33
CA GLY A 410 4.56 15.86 -5.34
C GLY A 410 4.47 14.87 -6.51
N ASP A 411 4.89 13.62 -6.30
CA ASP A 411 5.03 12.64 -7.38
C ASP A 411 3.69 11.99 -7.75
N LEU A 412 3.44 11.69 -9.04
CA LEU A 412 2.26 10.93 -9.49
C LEU A 412 2.66 9.65 -10.24
N TYR A 413 1.92 8.58 -9.96
CA TYR A 413 1.94 7.33 -10.70
C TYR A 413 1.17 7.47 -12.01
N ALA A 414 1.47 6.61 -12.97
CA ALA A 414 0.76 6.50 -14.24
C ALA A 414 -0.75 6.37 -14.01
N GLU A 415 -1.55 7.22 -14.68
CA GLU A 415 -3.01 7.29 -14.52
C GLU A 415 -3.50 7.57 -13.09
N GLU A 416 -2.65 8.06 -12.18
CA GLU A 416 -3.09 8.52 -10.86
C GLU A 416 -3.89 9.82 -11.00
N GLU A 417 -5.01 9.90 -10.28
CA GLU A 417 -5.92 11.03 -10.28
C GLU A 417 -5.97 11.67 -8.89
N ARG A 418 -6.00 13.01 -8.84
CA ARG A 418 -6.10 13.78 -7.61
C ARG A 418 -7.02 14.97 -7.76
N ASP A 419 -7.83 15.18 -6.74
CA ASP A 419 -8.87 16.18 -6.71
C ASP A 419 -8.68 17.14 -5.53
N PHE A 420 -8.66 18.44 -5.84
CA PHE A 420 -8.48 19.51 -4.86
C PHE A 420 -9.62 20.53 -4.95
N LEU A 421 -10.13 20.97 -3.81
CA LEU A 421 -11.22 21.96 -3.76
C LEU A 421 -10.69 23.31 -3.29
N VAL A 422 -10.82 24.33 -4.14
CA VAL A 422 -10.54 25.72 -3.81
C VAL A 422 -11.88 26.44 -3.65
N THR A 423 -12.04 27.22 -2.58
CA THR A 423 -13.25 28.01 -2.36
C THR A 423 -12.95 29.49 -2.52
N VAL A 424 -13.82 30.20 -3.22
CA VAL A 424 -13.72 31.65 -3.45
C VAL A 424 -15.03 32.34 -3.06
N ASN A 425 -14.97 33.64 -2.79
CA ASN A 425 -16.16 34.46 -2.58
C ASN A 425 -16.49 35.21 -3.87
N VAL A 426 -17.53 34.78 -4.57
CA VAL A 426 -17.98 35.43 -5.80
C VAL A 426 -18.72 36.73 -5.43
N PRO A 427 -18.23 37.91 -5.82
CA PRO A 427 -18.85 39.19 -5.44
C PRO A 427 -20.12 39.47 -6.23
N VAL A 428 -20.85 40.51 -5.83
CA VAL A 428 -21.83 41.16 -6.71
C VAL A 428 -21.04 41.91 -7.78
N ASP A 429 -21.37 41.69 -9.04
CA ASP A 429 -20.73 42.34 -10.16
C ASP A 429 -21.69 42.34 -11.34
N GLU A 430 -22.19 43.51 -11.69
CA GLU A 430 -23.17 43.72 -12.76
C GLU A 430 -22.53 44.12 -14.08
N SER A 431 -21.19 44.20 -14.15
CA SER A 431 -20.47 44.74 -15.30
C SER A 431 -20.43 43.79 -16.50
N CYS A 432 -20.49 42.47 -16.28
CA CYS A 432 -20.38 41.46 -17.34
C CYS A 432 -21.31 40.27 -17.09
N ASP A 433 -21.70 39.60 -18.18
CA ASP A 433 -22.49 38.36 -18.15
C ASP A 433 -21.60 37.12 -17.98
N GLU A 434 -20.28 37.26 -17.94
CA GLU A 434 -19.32 36.21 -17.61
C GLU A 434 -18.31 36.71 -16.57
N MET A 435 -17.83 35.81 -15.72
CA MET A 435 -16.78 36.11 -14.74
C MET A 435 -15.74 34.99 -14.73
N SER A 436 -14.49 35.37 -14.96
CA SER A 436 -13.32 34.51 -14.76
C SER A 436 -12.98 34.44 -13.27
N LEU A 437 -12.86 33.21 -12.77
CA LEU A 437 -12.66 32.92 -11.35
C LEU A 437 -11.19 32.67 -11.01
N LEU A 438 -10.60 31.66 -11.63
CA LEU A 438 -9.24 31.21 -11.35
C LEU A 438 -8.52 30.89 -12.66
N GLU A 439 -7.24 31.23 -12.72
CA GLU A 439 -6.28 30.69 -13.68
C GLU A 439 -5.46 29.62 -12.97
N VAL A 440 -5.39 28.42 -13.54
CA VAL A 440 -4.69 27.27 -12.94
C VAL A 440 -3.55 26.83 -13.85
N GLN A 441 -2.35 26.72 -13.28
CA GLN A 441 -1.15 26.23 -13.94
C GLN A 441 -0.56 25.03 -13.17
N CYS A 442 -0.05 24.03 -13.88
CA CYS A 442 0.72 22.94 -13.29
C CYS A 442 2.16 22.98 -13.81
N ILE A 443 3.10 22.84 -12.88
CA ILE A 443 4.54 22.74 -13.13
C ILE A 443 5.00 21.43 -12.53
N TYR A 444 5.74 20.62 -13.27
CA TYR A 444 6.26 19.35 -12.77
C TYR A 444 7.60 19.00 -13.41
N ARG A 445 8.28 17.99 -12.87
CA ARG A 445 9.51 17.44 -13.42
C ARG A 445 9.25 16.07 -14.04
N ASP A 446 9.69 15.86 -15.27
CA ASP A 446 9.69 14.54 -15.89
C ASP A 446 10.83 13.68 -15.30
N PRO A 447 10.55 12.50 -14.72
CA PRO A 447 11.56 11.67 -14.08
C PRO A 447 12.60 11.08 -15.05
N ILE A 448 12.30 11.01 -16.35
CA ILE A 448 13.19 10.41 -17.36
C ILE A 448 14.09 11.50 -17.95
N SER A 449 13.51 12.56 -18.51
CA SER A 449 14.27 13.67 -19.12
C SER A 449 14.89 14.61 -18.08
N LYS A 450 14.35 14.62 -16.84
CA LYS A 450 14.69 15.55 -15.75
C LYS A 450 14.35 17.01 -16.03
N GLU A 451 13.71 17.29 -17.15
CA GLU A 451 13.26 18.63 -17.53
C GLU A 451 12.05 19.05 -16.70
N ILE A 452 11.95 20.37 -16.47
CA ILE A 452 10.78 20.97 -15.84
C ILE A 452 9.79 21.30 -16.95
N VAL A 453 8.62 20.68 -16.88
CA VAL A 453 7.51 20.91 -17.80
C VAL A 453 6.52 21.86 -17.15
N SER A 454 6.16 22.91 -17.86
CA SER A 454 5.06 23.81 -17.50
C SER A 454 3.98 23.68 -18.56
N LEU A 455 2.72 23.54 -18.15
CA LEU A 455 1.61 23.67 -19.07
C LEU A 455 1.59 25.10 -19.63
N GLU A 456 1.65 25.24 -20.95
CA GLU A 456 1.72 26.52 -21.66
C GLU A 456 0.40 27.30 -21.58
N GLU A 457 -0.73 26.59 -21.49
CA GLU A 457 -2.06 27.19 -21.35
C GLU A 457 -2.53 27.07 -19.90
N ALA A 458 -2.78 28.23 -19.27
CA ALA A 458 -3.44 28.27 -17.97
C ALA A 458 -4.92 27.92 -18.15
N ASN A 459 -5.41 26.93 -17.39
CA ASN A 459 -6.82 26.58 -17.39
C ASN A 459 -7.61 27.64 -16.65
N GLU A 460 -8.38 28.43 -17.40
CA GLU A 460 -9.22 29.50 -16.87
C GLU A 460 -10.61 28.97 -16.51
N VAL A 461 -11.00 29.15 -15.25
CA VAL A 461 -12.32 28.76 -14.74
C VAL A 461 -13.28 29.93 -14.90
N LYS A 462 -14.38 29.74 -15.64
CA LYS A 462 -15.39 30.79 -15.86
C LYS A 462 -16.76 30.35 -15.37
N ILE A 463 -17.56 31.32 -14.96
CA ILE A 463 -19.00 31.15 -14.70
C ILE A 463 -19.80 32.21 -15.45
N GLN A 464 -21.04 31.87 -15.76
CA GLN A 464 -22.02 32.80 -16.31
C GLN A 464 -22.61 33.67 -15.18
N ARG A 465 -22.90 34.93 -15.47
CA ARG A 465 -23.43 35.95 -14.57
C ARG A 465 -24.74 36.55 -15.10
N PRO A 466 -25.79 35.73 -15.37
CA PRO A 466 -27.03 36.21 -15.96
C PRO A 466 -27.86 37.05 -14.96
N THR A 467 -28.89 37.73 -15.48
CA THR A 467 -29.86 38.47 -14.63
C THR A 467 -30.88 37.53 -13.99
N ILE A 468 -31.32 36.51 -14.73
CA ILE A 468 -32.31 35.52 -14.29
C ILE A 468 -31.68 34.14 -14.50
N ILE A 469 -31.74 33.28 -13.48
CA ILE A 469 -31.28 31.90 -13.57
C ILE A 469 -32.48 30.97 -13.66
N GLY A 470 -32.36 29.96 -14.52
CA GLY A 470 -33.29 28.83 -14.59
C GLY A 470 -33.05 27.84 -13.46
N GLN A 471 -33.09 26.54 -13.77
CA GLN A 471 -32.72 25.52 -12.78
C GLN A 471 -31.20 25.42 -12.69
N THR A 472 -30.66 25.68 -11.50
CA THR A 472 -29.23 25.55 -11.22
C THR A 472 -28.83 24.07 -11.24
N VAL A 473 -27.88 23.71 -12.10
CA VAL A 473 -27.29 22.37 -12.16
C VAL A 473 -25.98 22.39 -11.39
N VAL A 474 -25.89 21.55 -10.36
CA VAL A 474 -24.67 21.37 -9.55
C VAL A 474 -23.74 20.40 -10.25
N SER A 475 -22.44 20.69 -10.26
CA SER A 475 -21.42 19.77 -10.78
C SER A 475 -21.35 18.50 -9.94
N MET A 476 -21.48 17.35 -10.61
CA MET A 476 -21.37 16.04 -10.01
C MET A 476 -19.97 15.78 -9.46
N GLU A 477 -18.94 16.28 -10.15
CA GLU A 477 -17.54 16.16 -9.76
C GLU A 477 -17.29 16.94 -8.47
N VAL A 478 -17.78 18.17 -8.36
CA VAL A 478 -17.64 18.98 -7.13
C VAL A 478 -18.39 18.35 -5.96
N ASP A 479 -19.61 17.87 -6.16
CA ASP A 479 -20.40 17.20 -5.13
C ASP A 479 -19.71 15.90 -4.64
N ARG A 480 -19.24 15.07 -5.57
CA ARG A 480 -18.45 13.85 -5.26
C ARG A 480 -17.25 14.16 -4.37
N GLN A 481 -16.51 15.23 -4.68
CA GLN A 481 -15.31 15.59 -3.91
C GLN A 481 -15.64 16.21 -2.55
N ARG A 482 -16.74 16.95 -2.44
CA ARG A 482 -17.26 17.40 -1.15
C ARG A 482 -17.64 16.23 -0.26
N ASN A 483 -18.27 15.21 -0.83
CA ASN A 483 -18.64 13.98 -0.14
C ASN A 483 -17.43 13.23 0.39
N ARG A 484 -16.37 13.09 -0.43
CA ARG A 484 -15.09 12.53 0.01
C ARG A 484 -14.51 13.28 1.22
N LEU A 485 -14.45 14.60 1.14
CA LEU A 485 -13.88 15.42 2.23
C LEU A 485 -14.73 15.33 3.50
N ARG A 486 -16.06 15.40 3.40
CA ARG A 486 -16.97 15.20 4.53
C ARG A 486 -16.80 13.83 5.18
N ALA A 487 -16.63 12.78 4.38
CA ALA A 487 -16.38 11.43 4.88
C ALA A 487 -15.05 11.38 5.63
N ALA A 488 -13.96 11.92 5.07
CA ALA A 488 -12.66 11.96 5.71
C ALA A 488 -12.66 12.78 7.02
N GLU A 489 -13.34 13.93 7.05
CA GLU A 489 -13.55 14.74 8.25
C GLU A 489 -14.29 13.91 9.33
N ALA A 490 -15.39 13.24 8.97
CA ALA A 490 -16.14 12.39 9.89
C ALA A 490 -15.34 11.18 10.39
N MET A 491 -14.50 10.56 9.54
CA MET A 491 -13.60 9.47 9.94
C MET A 491 -12.58 9.95 10.98
N ALA A 492 -12.00 11.14 10.80
CA ALA A 492 -11.04 11.71 11.73
C ALA A 492 -11.66 12.07 13.07
N GLU A 493 -12.87 12.66 13.05
CA GLU A 493 -13.64 12.98 14.26
C GLU A 493 -14.08 11.71 15.01
N ALA A 494 -14.59 10.71 14.30
CA ALA A 494 -14.98 9.43 14.88
C ALA A 494 -13.79 8.71 15.51
N ARG A 495 -12.63 8.69 14.84
CA ARG A 495 -11.38 8.18 15.42
C ARG A 495 -11.03 8.93 16.71
N SER A 496 -11.09 10.26 16.68
CA SER A 496 -10.81 11.08 17.87
C SER A 496 -11.73 10.69 19.03
N ALA A 497 -13.04 10.62 18.81
CA ALA A 497 -14.00 10.20 19.83
C ALA A 497 -13.72 8.77 20.35
N ALA A 498 -13.42 7.83 19.46
CA ALA A 498 -13.09 6.45 19.81
C ALA A 498 -11.81 6.32 20.66
N GLU A 499 -10.76 7.10 20.35
CA GLU A 499 -9.53 7.13 21.17
C GLU A 499 -9.81 7.63 22.59
N HIS A 500 -10.68 8.64 22.75
CA HIS A 500 -11.14 9.15 24.05
C HIS A 500 -12.12 8.19 24.77
N GLY A 501 -12.48 7.06 24.16
CA GLY A 501 -13.35 6.04 24.74
C GLY A 501 -14.84 6.24 24.44
N ASP A 502 -15.22 7.29 23.71
CA ASP A 502 -16.61 7.55 23.31
C ASP A 502 -16.93 6.89 21.96
N LEU A 503 -17.06 5.57 21.98
CA LEU A 503 -17.41 4.77 20.80
C LEU A 503 -18.83 5.04 20.32
N THR A 504 -19.74 5.41 21.21
CA THR A 504 -21.13 5.73 20.85
C THR A 504 -21.19 6.99 20.01
N ALA A 505 -20.50 8.05 20.41
CA ALA A 505 -20.38 9.26 19.60
C ALA A 505 -19.68 8.96 18.26
N ALA A 506 -18.61 8.17 18.27
CA ALA A 506 -17.89 7.79 17.06
C ALA A 506 -18.80 7.10 16.04
N VAL A 507 -19.57 6.09 16.45
CA VAL A 507 -20.52 5.37 15.58
C VAL A 507 -21.63 6.30 15.08
N SER A 508 -22.13 7.20 15.95
CA SER A 508 -23.18 8.17 15.60
C SER A 508 -22.71 9.19 14.56
N LEU A 509 -21.47 9.68 14.68
CA LEU A 509 -20.85 10.59 13.70
C LEU A 509 -20.76 9.94 12.31
N LEU A 510 -20.25 8.71 12.25
CA LEU A 510 -20.19 7.94 11.00
C LEU A 510 -21.59 7.70 10.41
N GLU A 511 -22.59 7.43 11.26
CA GLU A 511 -23.97 7.19 10.80
C GLU A 511 -24.63 8.45 10.24
N SER A 512 -24.42 9.58 10.92
CA SER A 512 -24.90 10.88 10.48
C SER A 512 -24.28 11.25 9.14
N CYS A 513 -22.95 11.08 9.00
CA CYS A 513 -22.25 11.31 7.74
C CYS A 513 -22.82 10.42 6.63
N ARG A 514 -22.94 9.10 6.86
CA ARG A 514 -23.48 8.16 5.86
C ARG A 514 -24.90 8.51 5.40
N ARG A 515 -25.77 8.96 6.31
CA ARG A 515 -27.12 9.44 5.97
C ARG A 515 -27.06 10.72 5.13
N ALA A 516 -26.28 11.71 5.55
CA ALA A 516 -26.10 12.95 4.80
C ALA A 516 -25.54 12.71 3.39
N LEU A 517 -24.57 11.80 3.23
CA LEU A 517 -24.04 11.42 1.93
C LEU A 517 -25.11 10.82 1.02
N SER A 518 -25.99 9.96 1.54
CA SER A 518 -27.03 9.30 0.74
C SER A 518 -28.07 10.25 0.14
N GLU A 519 -28.19 11.46 0.69
CA GLU A 519 -29.12 12.51 0.21
C GLU A 519 -28.50 13.41 -0.87
N THR A 520 -27.19 13.30 -1.12
CA THR A 520 -26.48 14.13 -2.10
C THR A 520 -26.72 13.68 -3.53
N ILE A 521 -26.50 14.59 -4.48
CA ILE A 521 -26.81 14.39 -5.90
C ILE A 521 -25.93 13.27 -6.48
N SER A 522 -24.64 13.26 -6.15
CA SER A 522 -23.70 12.21 -6.59
C SER A 522 -24.06 10.83 -6.04
N ALA A 523 -24.48 10.74 -4.78
CA ALA A 523 -24.93 9.47 -4.22
C ALA A 523 -26.24 8.99 -4.86
N GLN A 524 -27.22 9.88 -5.06
CA GLN A 524 -28.50 9.54 -5.71
C GLN A 524 -28.32 9.11 -7.18
N ALA A 525 -27.31 9.65 -7.86
CA ALA A 525 -26.95 9.23 -9.21
C ALA A 525 -26.19 7.90 -9.27
N GLY A 526 -25.88 7.26 -8.14
CA GLY A 526 -25.16 5.99 -8.08
C GLY A 526 -23.66 6.12 -8.37
N ASP A 527 -23.06 7.25 -8.02
CA ASP A 527 -21.61 7.46 -8.16
C ASP A 527 -20.81 6.38 -7.39
N ARG A 528 -19.83 5.77 -8.07
CA ARG A 528 -19.04 4.65 -7.52
C ARG A 528 -18.28 5.04 -6.26
N LEU A 529 -17.71 6.25 -6.20
CA LEU A 529 -16.96 6.69 -5.02
C LEU A 529 -17.90 6.86 -3.83
N CYS A 530 -19.09 7.44 -4.04
CA CYS A 530 -20.07 7.61 -2.96
C CYS A 530 -20.56 6.26 -2.41
N ILE A 531 -20.78 5.27 -3.29
CA ILE A 531 -21.14 3.90 -2.87
C ILE A 531 -20.01 3.27 -2.04
N ALA A 532 -18.76 3.39 -2.51
CA ALA A 532 -17.59 2.88 -1.78
C ALA A 532 -17.44 3.56 -0.41
N LEU A 533 -17.55 4.89 -0.35
CA LEU A 533 -17.49 5.65 0.90
C LEU A 533 -18.57 5.21 1.90
N CYS A 534 -19.81 4.98 1.43
CA CYS A 534 -20.88 4.49 2.29
C CYS A 534 -20.59 3.10 2.87
N ALA A 535 -19.99 2.21 2.07
CA ALA A 535 -19.59 0.88 2.51
C ALA A 535 -18.42 0.95 3.52
N GLU A 536 -17.42 1.79 3.26
CA GLU A 536 -16.29 2.01 4.15
C GLU A 536 -16.72 2.59 5.50
N LEU A 537 -17.57 3.63 5.50
CA LEU A 537 -18.10 4.21 6.74
C LEU A 537 -18.87 3.16 7.55
N LYS A 538 -19.62 2.28 6.90
CA LYS A 538 -20.34 1.19 7.56
C LYS A 538 -19.39 0.16 8.18
N GLU A 539 -18.36 -0.27 7.47
CA GLU A 539 -17.33 -1.18 8.01
C GLU A 539 -16.63 -0.55 9.22
N MET A 540 -16.33 0.76 9.17
CA MET A 540 -15.76 1.48 10.31
C MET A 540 -16.70 1.50 11.53
N GLN A 541 -18.01 1.66 11.32
CA GLN A 541 -18.99 1.57 12.41
C GLN A 541 -18.99 0.19 13.06
N GLU A 542 -18.98 -0.88 12.27
CA GLU A 542 -18.95 -2.26 12.75
C GLU A 542 -17.66 -2.53 13.55
N ARG A 543 -16.53 -2.00 13.09
CA ARG A 543 -15.23 -2.10 13.77
C ARG A 543 -15.09 -1.16 14.99
N MET A 544 -16.04 -0.27 15.22
CA MET A 544 -16.14 0.58 16.42
C MET A 544 -17.17 0.06 17.43
N ALA A 545 -17.72 -1.15 17.24
CA ALA A 545 -18.78 -1.70 18.09
C ALA A 545 -18.39 -1.83 19.58
N ASN A 546 -17.12 -2.10 19.88
CA ASN A 546 -16.59 -2.09 21.24
C ASN A 546 -15.08 -1.84 21.24
N ARG A 547 -14.54 -1.54 22.44
CA ARG A 547 -13.14 -1.12 22.60
C ARG A 547 -12.14 -2.16 22.09
N ARG A 548 -12.40 -3.45 22.32
CA ARG A 548 -11.49 -4.53 21.89
C ARG A 548 -11.39 -4.61 20.38
N VAL A 549 -12.52 -4.57 19.68
CA VAL A 549 -12.55 -4.61 18.20
C VAL A 549 -11.90 -3.37 17.61
N TYR A 550 -12.17 -2.20 18.21
CA TYR A 550 -11.53 -0.96 17.79
C TYR A 550 -10.01 -1.02 17.95
N GLU A 551 -9.51 -1.47 19.09
CA GLU A 551 -8.07 -1.57 19.35
C GLU A 551 -7.39 -2.64 18.47
N SER A 552 -8.03 -3.79 18.25
CA SER A 552 -7.43 -4.90 17.49
C SER A 552 -7.40 -4.68 15.99
N SER A 553 -8.39 -3.98 15.41
CA SER A 553 -8.44 -3.77 13.96
C SER A 553 -9.11 -2.48 13.51
N GLY A 554 -10.08 -1.95 14.26
CA GLY A 554 -10.79 -0.72 13.87
C GLY A 554 -9.90 0.51 13.75
N ARG A 555 -8.97 0.72 14.69
CA ARG A 555 -7.99 1.82 14.68
C ARG A 555 -7.15 1.79 13.40
N ALA A 556 -6.54 0.63 13.12
CA ALA A 556 -5.68 0.47 11.95
C ALA A 556 -6.47 0.62 10.64
N TYR A 557 -7.70 0.08 10.58
CA TYR A 557 -8.59 0.23 9.43
C TYR A 557 -8.93 1.70 9.15
N VAL A 558 -9.32 2.47 10.17
CA VAL A 558 -9.65 3.90 10.03
C VAL A 558 -8.43 4.71 9.64
N LEU A 559 -7.26 4.45 10.24
CA LEU A 559 -6.01 5.13 9.89
C LEU A 559 -5.58 4.83 8.44
N SER A 560 -5.70 3.58 7.98
CA SER A 560 -5.43 3.23 6.58
C SER A 560 -6.39 3.96 5.63
N GLY A 561 -7.66 4.08 6.01
CA GLY A 561 -8.65 4.82 5.24
C GLY A 561 -8.40 6.32 5.17
N LEU A 562 -8.05 6.93 6.29
CA LEU A 562 -7.64 8.33 6.34
C LEU A 562 -6.39 8.57 5.50
N SER A 563 -5.36 7.72 5.61
CA SER A 563 -4.15 7.83 4.78
C SER A 563 -4.50 7.79 3.29
N SER A 564 -5.37 6.87 2.88
CA SER A 564 -5.80 6.73 1.49
C SER A 564 -6.57 7.95 0.96
N HIS A 565 -7.54 8.49 1.71
CA HIS A 565 -8.29 9.67 1.27
C HIS A 565 -7.48 10.97 1.37
N SER A 566 -6.66 11.14 2.40
CA SER A 566 -5.86 12.36 2.57
C SER A 566 -4.78 12.49 1.51
N TRP A 567 -4.17 11.38 1.11
CA TRP A 567 -3.18 11.31 0.03
C TRP A 567 -3.77 10.91 -1.32
N GLN A 568 -5.06 10.61 -1.42
CA GLN A 568 -5.72 10.17 -2.67
C GLN A 568 -4.95 9.02 -3.36
N ARG A 569 -4.50 8.05 -2.56
CA ARG A 569 -3.66 6.92 -2.98
C ARG A 569 -4.22 5.62 -2.42
N ALA A 570 -4.02 4.54 -3.17
CA ALA A 570 -4.50 3.24 -2.75
C ALA A 570 -3.68 2.73 -1.54
N THR A 571 -4.38 2.25 -0.51
CA THR A 571 -3.79 1.55 0.63
C THR A 571 -4.38 0.16 0.75
N ALA A 572 -3.66 -0.77 1.38
CA ALA A 572 -4.29 -2.01 1.78
C ALA A 572 -5.16 -1.76 3.02
N ARG A 573 -6.39 -2.25 2.98
CA ARG A 573 -7.34 -2.25 4.10
C ARG A 573 -7.75 -3.70 4.32
N GLY A 574 -7.88 -4.12 5.59
CA GLY A 574 -8.15 -5.51 5.98
C GLY A 574 -9.32 -6.18 5.24
N ASP A 575 -9.44 -7.49 5.38
CA ASP A 575 -10.40 -8.32 4.64
C ASP A 575 -11.84 -7.89 5.00
N SER A 576 -12.54 -7.19 4.09
CA SER A 576 -13.95 -6.87 4.31
C SER A 576 -14.75 -8.13 4.07
N THR A 577 -15.46 -8.58 5.12
CA THR A 577 -16.22 -9.84 5.15
C THR A 577 -17.39 -9.88 4.16
N THR A 578 -17.65 -8.80 3.42
CA THR A 578 -18.69 -8.74 2.39
C THR A 578 -18.07 -8.74 1.00
N SER A 579 -18.23 -9.87 0.33
CA SER A 579 -17.82 -10.16 -1.05
C SER A 579 -18.18 -9.02 -2.02
N THR A 580 -17.20 -8.19 -2.42
CA THR A 580 -16.97 -7.58 -3.77
C THR A 580 -16.20 -6.24 -3.69
N SER A 581 -15.02 -6.21 -4.34
CA SER A 581 -14.35 -5.14 -5.11
C SER A 581 -14.56 -3.62 -4.86
N LEU A 582 -15.21 -3.17 -3.79
CA LEU A 582 -15.62 -1.76 -3.64
C LEU A 582 -14.53 -0.87 -3.01
N VAL A 583 -13.54 -1.46 -2.34
CA VAL A 583 -12.40 -0.73 -1.75
C VAL A 583 -11.17 -0.82 -2.67
N GLN A 584 -11.36 -0.52 -3.97
CA GLN A 584 -10.28 -0.32 -4.95
C GLN A 584 -10.09 1.17 -5.28
N ALA A 585 -10.55 2.07 -4.39
CA ALA A 585 -10.40 3.50 -4.58
C ALA A 585 -8.91 3.85 -4.76
N TYR A 586 -8.62 4.71 -5.74
CA TYR A 586 -7.28 5.19 -6.08
C TYR A 586 -6.29 4.12 -6.61
N GLN A 587 -6.74 2.90 -6.93
CA GLN A 587 -5.87 1.94 -7.62
C GLN A 587 -5.67 2.37 -9.07
N THR A 588 -4.41 2.46 -9.49
CA THR A 588 -4.07 2.66 -10.91
C THR A 588 -4.06 1.32 -11.65
N PRO A 589 -4.18 1.31 -12.99
CA PRO A 589 -4.11 0.07 -13.77
C PRO A 589 -2.84 -0.74 -13.52
N THR A 590 -1.69 -0.09 -13.27
CA THR A 590 -0.42 -0.77 -12.97
C THR A 590 -0.43 -1.45 -11.61
N MET A 591 -1.10 -0.85 -10.62
CA MET A 591 -1.31 -1.47 -9.31
C MET A 591 -2.20 -2.71 -9.43
N THR A 592 -3.32 -2.61 -10.15
CA THR A 592 -4.24 -3.73 -10.35
C THR A 592 -3.60 -4.89 -11.11
N ASP A 593 -2.78 -4.62 -12.14
CA ASP A 593 -1.99 -5.64 -12.83
C ASP A 593 -1.01 -6.31 -11.87
N MET A 594 -0.31 -5.55 -11.04
CA MET A 594 0.66 -6.09 -10.09
C MET A 594 -0.01 -6.98 -9.02
N VAL A 595 -1.17 -6.58 -8.50
CA VAL A 595 -1.97 -7.42 -7.58
C VAL A 595 -2.48 -8.68 -8.28
N THR A 596 -2.88 -8.59 -9.55
CA THR A 596 -3.28 -9.78 -10.33
C THR A 596 -2.09 -10.74 -10.51
N ARG A 597 -0.88 -10.22 -10.71
CA ARG A 597 0.35 -11.02 -10.77
C ARG A 597 0.70 -11.67 -9.44
N SER A 598 0.51 -10.98 -8.30
CA SER A 598 0.78 -11.58 -6.99
C SER A 598 -0.14 -12.77 -6.73
N GLN A 599 -1.41 -12.67 -7.12
CA GLN A 599 -2.41 -13.72 -6.98
C GLN A 599 -2.17 -14.92 -7.92
N THR A 600 -1.71 -14.68 -9.15
CA THR A 600 -1.46 -15.75 -10.13
C THR A 600 -0.13 -16.48 -9.89
N MET A 601 0.86 -15.84 -9.27
CA MET A 601 2.11 -16.49 -8.84
C MET A 601 1.92 -17.52 -7.71
N PHE A 602 0.72 -17.65 -7.13
CA PHE A 602 0.38 -18.72 -6.18
C PHE A 602 0.41 -20.13 -6.81
N PHE A 603 0.47 -20.29 -8.14
CA PHE A 603 0.42 -21.60 -8.83
C PHE A 603 1.76 -22.08 -9.42
N GLY A 604 2.89 -21.60 -8.92
CA GLY A 604 4.21 -22.05 -9.36
C GLY A 604 4.68 -23.33 -8.66
N ASN A 605 4.37 -24.51 -9.20
CA ASN A 605 5.26 -25.67 -9.03
C ASN A 605 6.66 -25.29 -9.53
N PRO A 606 7.76 -25.72 -8.88
CA PRO A 606 9.10 -25.50 -9.44
C PRO A 606 9.17 -26.13 -10.83
N PRO A 607 9.92 -25.54 -11.79
CA PRO A 607 10.00 -26.08 -13.14
C PRO A 607 10.51 -27.51 -13.05
N GLN A 608 9.65 -28.47 -13.40
CA GLN A 608 10.07 -29.86 -13.57
C GLN A 608 11.21 -29.84 -14.58
N ARG A 609 12.42 -30.17 -14.12
CA ARG A 609 13.53 -30.59 -14.99
C ARG A 609 12.93 -31.62 -15.94
N LYS A 610 12.82 -31.28 -17.24
CA LYS A 610 12.56 -32.27 -18.28
C LYS A 610 13.68 -33.29 -18.22
N LEU A 611 13.42 -34.41 -17.56
CA LEU A 611 14.25 -35.61 -17.64
C LEU A 611 14.30 -36.00 -19.12
N ARG A 612 15.47 -35.84 -19.74
CA ARG A 612 15.77 -36.40 -21.05
C ARG A 612 15.48 -37.90 -20.99
N GLN A 613 14.53 -38.36 -21.80
CA GLN A 613 14.36 -39.78 -22.07
C GLN A 613 15.64 -40.31 -22.73
N THR A 614 16.22 -41.33 -22.13
CA THR A 614 17.30 -42.14 -22.69
C THR A 614 16.79 -42.85 -23.95
N GLN A 615 17.41 -42.56 -25.09
CA GLN A 615 17.18 -43.28 -26.34
C GLN A 615 17.68 -44.73 -26.18
N SER A 616 16.76 -45.69 -26.28
CA SER A 616 17.06 -47.11 -26.46
C SER A 616 17.24 -47.40 -27.96
N PHE A 617 18.36 -48.04 -28.32
CA PHE A 617 18.69 -48.47 -29.68
C PHE A 617 17.69 -49.49 -30.24
N PRO A 618 17.33 -49.43 -31.54
CA PRO A 618 16.51 -50.45 -32.18
C PRO A 618 17.33 -51.69 -32.57
N ALA A 619 16.74 -52.86 -32.35
CA ALA A 619 17.27 -54.16 -32.74
C ALA A 619 17.25 -54.35 -34.26
N HIS A 620 18.29 -54.96 -34.80
CA HIS A 620 18.39 -55.44 -36.18
C HIS A 620 17.34 -56.51 -36.49
N PRO A 621 16.71 -56.50 -37.68
CA PRO A 621 16.11 -57.68 -38.27
C PRO A 621 17.13 -58.45 -39.13
N GLU A 622 17.06 -59.78 -39.04
CA GLU A 622 17.71 -60.73 -39.94
C GLU A 622 17.03 -60.76 -41.31
N ALA A 623 17.84 -61.15 -42.32
CA ALA A 623 17.59 -61.38 -43.76
C ALA A 623 17.76 -60.18 -44.69
#